data_AF-A0A5R8YN91-F1
#
_entry.id   AF-A0A5R8YN91-F1
#
_cell.length_a   1.000
_cell.length_b   1.000
_cell.length_c   1.000
_cell.angle_alpha   90.00
_cell.angle_beta   90.00
_cell.angle_gamma   90.00
#
_symmetry.space_group_name_H-M   'P 1'
#
loop_
_entity.id
_entity.type
_entity.pdbx_description
1 polymer ?
#
loop_
_entity_poly.entity_id
_entity_poly.type
_entity_poly.pdbx_seq_one_letter_code
_entity_poly.pdbx_strand_id
1 'polypeptide(L)' 'MKKIVPDPPRVLSYLTLSSDLSPEDASTEAEALMICLHQILDLYFDSSDQDKRQTLINTSLYLSQLLQPLTRHAAGAQP' A
#
# COMPACT_ATOMS: atom_id res chain seq x y z
N MET A 1 -5.12 -5.47 -35.37
CA MET A 1 -5.66 -5.60 -33.99
C MET A 1 -4.63 -5.02 -33.03
N LYS A 2 -4.87 -3.83 -32.46
CA LYS A 2 -3.95 -3.25 -31.47
C LYS A 2 -4.17 -4.00 -30.16
N LYS A 3 -3.20 -4.81 -29.75
CA LYS A 3 -3.22 -5.43 -28.42
C LYS A 3 -3.23 -4.28 -27.41
N ILE A 4 -4.32 -4.15 -26.67
CA ILE A 4 -4.39 -3.28 -25.49
C ILE A 4 -3.43 -3.94 -24.50
N VAL A 5 -2.23 -3.40 -24.40
CA VAL A 5 -1.29 -3.78 -23.35
C VAL A 5 -1.85 -3.16 -22.07
N PRO A 6 -2.15 -3.96 -21.03
CA PRO A 6 -2.50 -3.40 -19.74
C PRO A 6 -1.34 -2.52 -19.29
N ASP A 7 -1.63 -1.27 -18.95
CA ASP A 7 -0.63 -0.40 -18.33
C ASP A 7 -0.05 -1.15 -17.12
N PRO A 8 1.28 -1.27 -17.00
CA PRO A 8 1.87 -1.95 -15.85
C PRO A 8 1.39 -1.22 -14.57
N PRO A 9 1.16 -1.96 -13.46
CA PRO A 9 0.80 -1.33 -12.21
C PRO A 9 1.86 -0.27 -11.90
N ARG A 10 1.42 0.98 -11.76
CA ARG A 10 2.30 2.09 -11.40
C ARG A 10 2.78 1.83 -9.98
N VAL A 11 3.89 1.12 -9.85
CA VAL A 11 4.62 1.00 -8.59
C VAL A 11 5.19 2.39 -8.33
N LEU A 12 4.89 2.95 -7.16
CA LEU A 12 5.39 4.26 -6.75
C LEU A 12 6.89 4.13 -6.41
N SER A 13 7.74 4.03 -7.44
CA SER A 13 9.19 3.88 -7.30
C SER A 13 9.91 5.07 -6.66
N TYR A 14 9.18 6.14 -6.34
CA TYR A 14 9.69 7.37 -5.72
C TYR A 14 9.47 7.41 -4.21
N LEU A 15 8.81 6.41 -3.61
CA LEU A 15 8.64 6.35 -2.16
C LEU A 15 9.92 5.81 -1.52
N THR A 16 10.80 6.73 -1.17
CA THR A 16 11.97 6.45 -0.32
C THR A 16 11.61 6.72 1.13
N LEU A 17 11.96 5.81 2.02
CA LEU A 17 11.85 6.04 3.47
C LEU A 17 12.90 7.06 3.90
N SER A 18 12.57 7.85 4.92
CA SER A 18 13.53 8.73 5.57
C SER A 18 14.72 7.92 6.10
N SER A 19 15.94 8.43 5.92
CA SER A 19 17.17 7.79 6.41
C SER A 19 17.19 7.57 7.92
N ASP A 20 16.40 8.35 8.65
CA ASP A 20 16.35 8.37 10.11
C ASP A 20 15.33 7.39 10.68
N LEU A 21 14.54 6.72 9.82
CA LEU A 21 13.57 5.72 10.27
C LEU A 21 14.33 4.48 10.74
N SER A 22 14.18 4.08 12.00
CA SER A 22 14.79 2.85 12.48
C SER A 22 14.05 1.62 11.93
N PRO A 23 14.68 0.43 11.86
CA PRO A 23 13.98 -0.80 11.49
C PRO A 23 12.80 -1.14 12.41
N GLU A 24 12.91 -0.83 13.71
CA GLU A 24 11.85 -1.04 14.70
C GLU A 24 10.66 -0.09 14.45
N ASP A 25 10.95 1.18 14.17
CA ASP A 25 9.91 2.16 13.81
C ASP A 25 9.25 1.77 12.48
N ALA A 26 10.02 1.31 11.48
CA ALA A 26 9.47 0.84 10.22
C ALA A 26 8.55 -0.39 10.39
N SER A 27 8.88 -1.29 11.31
CA SER A 27 8.01 -2.42 11.66
C SER A 27 6.71 -1.93 12.30
N THR A 28 6.81 -0.99 13.23
CA THR A 28 5.65 -0.38 13.91
C THR A 28 4.71 0.31 12.91
N GLU A 29 5.27 1.09 12.00
CA GLU A 29 4.52 1.75 10.93
C GLU A 29 3.92 0.76 9.94
N ALA A 30 4.63 -0.34 9.62
CA ALA A 30 4.09 -1.42 8.78
C ALA A 30 2.88 -2.09 9.44
N GLU A 31 2.94 -2.36 10.75
CA GLU A 31 1.82 -2.91 11.51
C GLU A 31 0.63 -1.96 11.53
N ALA A 32 0.85 -0.67 11.81
CA ALA A 32 -0.19 0.34 11.78
C ALA A 32 -0.86 0.45 10.40
N LEU A 33 -0.06 0.39 9.33
CA LEU A 33 -0.55 0.41 7.95
C LEU A 33 -1.35 -0.85 7.60
N MET A 34 -0.93 -2.03 8.08
CA MET A 34 -1.72 -3.26 7.92
C MET A 34 -3.06 -3.19 8.63
N ILE A 35 -3.11 -2.62 9.84
CA ILE A 35 -4.38 -2.40 10.57
C ILE A 35 -5.30 -1.46 9.77
N CYS A 36 -4.75 -0.36 9.25
CA CYS A 36 -5.51 0.58 8.42
C CYS A 36 -6.03 -0.07 7.13
N LEU A 37 -5.23 -0.91 6.47
CA LEU A 37 -5.64 -1.68 5.30
C LEU A 37 -6.82 -2.61 5.61
N HIS A 38 -6.77 -3.33 6.74
CA HIS A 38 -7.89 -4.18 7.15
C HIS A 38 -9.17 -3.36 7.35
N GLN A 39 -9.10 -2.23 8.05
CA GLN A 39 -10.25 -1.35 8.26
C GLN A 39 -10.86 -0.83 6.94
N ILE A 40 -10.01 -0.50 5.96
CA ILE A 40 -10.48 -0.05 4.63
C ILE A 40 -11.15 -1.19 3.87
N LEU A 41 -10.62 -2.41 3.98
CA LEU A 41 -11.25 -3.59 3.38
C LEU A 41 -12.59 -3.92 4.03
N ASP A 42 -12.70 -3.81 5.36
CA ASP A 42 -13.97 -3.96 6.07
C ASP A 42 -15.00 -2.94 5.56
N LEU A 43 -14.62 -1.66 5.46
CA LEU A 43 -15.46 -0.61 4.88
C LEU A 43 -15.85 -0.89 3.42
N TYR A 44 -14.95 -1.48 2.64
CA TYR A 44 -15.23 -1.87 1.25
C TYR A 44 -16.32 -2.95 1.20
N PHE A 45 -16.22 -3.97 2.07
CA PHE A 45 -17.22 -5.03 2.13
C PHE A 45 -18.58 -4.52 2.63
N ASP A 46 -18.59 -3.61 3.59
CA ASP A 46 -19.81 -3.02 4.15
C ASP A 46 -20.49 -1.98 3.23
N SER A 47 -19.74 -1.32 2.35
CA SER A 47 -20.30 -0.30 1.45
C SER A 47 -21.18 -0.93 0.36
N SER A 48 -22.41 -0.46 0.16
CA SER A 48 -23.25 -0.84 -0.99
C SER A 48 -23.06 0.07 -2.21
N ASP A 49 -22.35 1.18 -2.03
CA ASP A 49 -22.09 2.21 -3.04
C ASP A 49 -20.86 1.83 -3.89
N GLN A 50 -21.06 1.73 -5.20
CA GLN A 50 -20.05 1.28 -6.16
C GLN A 50 -18.90 2.28 -6.32
N ASP A 51 -19.19 3.59 -6.32
CA ASP A 51 -18.16 4.62 -6.47
C ASP A 51 -17.30 4.70 -5.19
N LYS A 52 -17.92 4.52 -4.03
CA LYS A 52 -17.19 4.38 -2.75
C LYS A 52 -16.34 3.11 -2.73
N ARG A 53 -16.89 1.97 -3.17
CA ARG A 53 -16.13 0.71 -3.28
C ARG A 53 -14.91 0.86 -4.21
N GLN A 54 -15.09 1.50 -5.35
CA GLN A 54 -14.01 1.75 -6.30
C GLN A 54 -12.93 2.66 -5.68
N THR A 55 -13.33 3.65 -4.89
CA THR A 55 -12.39 4.51 -4.16
C THR A 55 -11.63 3.71 -3.09
N LEU A 56 -12.33 2.93 -2.27
CA LEU A 56 -11.74 2.14 -1.18
C LEU A 56 -10.76 1.08 -1.70
N ILE A 57 -11.09 0.38 -2.80
CA ILE A 57 -10.17 -0.59 -3.39
C ILE A 57 -8.92 0.10 -3.96
N ASN A 58 -9.07 1.26 -4.61
CA ASN A 58 -7.92 2.03 -5.09
C ASN A 58 -7.04 2.51 -3.94
N THR A 59 -7.64 3.01 -2.85
CA THR A 59 -6.92 3.38 -1.63
C THR A 59 -6.17 2.19 -1.05
N SER A 60 -6.79 1.00 -0.97
CA SER A 60 -6.12 -0.20 -0.48
C SER A 60 -4.91 -0.59 -1.34
N LEU A 61 -5.01 -0.42 -2.66
CA LEU A 61 -3.89 -0.66 -3.58
C LEU A 61 -2.75 0.31 -3.31
N TYR A 62 -3.02 1.61 -3.16
CA TYR A 62 -1.97 2.60 -2.87
C TYR A 62 -1.31 2.36 -1.50
N LEU A 63 -2.09 2.03 -0.47
CA LEU A 63 -1.55 1.73 0.86
C LEU A 63 -0.72 0.44 0.87
N SER A 64 -1.12 -0.58 0.09
CA SER A 64 -0.31 -1.81 -0.05
C SER A 64 1.06 -1.56 -0.67
N GLN A 65 1.18 -0.55 -1.56
CA GLN A 65 2.45 -0.15 -2.14
C GLN A 65 3.37 0.54 -1.13
N LEU A 66 2.82 1.22 -0.12
CA LEU A 66 3.57 1.82 0.99
C LEU A 66 4.08 0.77 1.99
N LEU A 67 3.40 -0.38 2.08
CA LEU A 67 3.81 -1.46 2.96
C LEU A 67 5.11 -2.14 2.48
N GLN A 68 5.34 -2.18 1.17
CA GLN A 68 6.52 -2.81 0.58
C GLN A 68 7.86 -2.17 1.02
N PRO A 69 8.07 -0.84 0.96
CA PRO A 69 9.30 -0.23 1.44
C PRO A 69 9.46 -0.38 2.95
N LEU A 70 8.38 -0.23 3.74
CA LEU A 70 8.42 -0.37 5.20
C LEU A 70 8.87 -1.76 5.65
N THR A 71 8.27 -2.80 5.07
CA THR A 71 8.63 -4.20 5.37
C THR A 71 10.04 -4.55 4.93
N ARG A 72 10.50 -4.03 3.78
CA ARG A 72 11.89 -4.21 3.31
C ARG A 72 12.89 -3.57 4.29
N HIS A 73 12.62 -2.35 4.74
CA HIS A 73 13.48 -1.62 5.68
C HIS A 73 13.49 -2.24 7.07
N ALA A 74 12.33 -2.68 7.58
CA ALA A 74 12.21 -3.42 8.83
C ALA A 74 13.02 -4.73 8.81
N ALA A 75 13.08 -5.41 7.65
CA ALA A 75 13.90 -6.62 7.46
C ALA A 75 15.41 -6.33 7.33
N GLY A 76 15.85 -5.08 7.42
CA GLY A 76 17.25 -4.68 7.23
C GLY A 76 17.76 -4.84 5.80
N ALA A 77 16.86 -5.10 4.84
CA ALA A 77 17.20 -5.10 3.43
C ALA A 77 17.27 -3.64 2.96
N GLN A 78 18.48 -3.15 2.67
CA GLN A 78 18.64 -1.86 2.01
C GLN A 78 18.05 -1.90 0.58
N PRO A 79 17.60 -0.74 0.05
CA PRO A 79 17.07 -0.64 -1.31
C PRO A 79 18.04 -1.13 -2.40
#